data_AF-A0A6L5GG38-F1
#
_entry.id   AF-A0A6L5GG38-F1
#
_cell.length_a   1.000
_cell.length_b   1.000
_cell.length_c   1.000
_cell.angle_alpha   90.00
_cell.angle_beta   90.00
_cell.angle_gamma   90.00
#
_symmetry.space_group_name_H-M   'P 1'
#
loop_
_entity.id
_entity.type
_entity.pdbx_description
1 polymer ?
#
loop_
_entity_poly.entity_id
_entity_poly.type
_entity_poly.pdbx_seq_one_letter_code
_entity_poly.pdbx_strand_id
1 'polypeptide(L)'
;MIRGGSPRYRTPRPGWEVKPLKELRPPAGPSGRIDLRIGYCADAGPKTIAEQAADLQQRRLAGDPVASMNDLRSSLVPVVLVDGAPVAAGWGRISVPVAAGRHLVEVQSQHSRAWRAVDVTAGAAVKLDYVGMLGDRHRGYGEGPQSGRLGRLTGYTLGPRGRLTYFQYLPANAKYRLSAAVFMLFLLCGVAIMWTSAFTGAPESATFPIAIGVFLLGASLWGGRVLWTWIRFNRGAPEAPLKTPEALLQVPGGPVLAPEILDPAGPVPEPRPGAAVLLVDARFLKDDLSSEELAMQLPPGRERIEPGERRSLDKVGELVPIAHRFAVPPPQIALDGAPVAATWTRMRLEVPPGPHRLTVRTPLPPLAVPRAAEPEERTAAFEVQDGDVTMIGLTVSVHAVPDPVEPLLHRWECRIDGFGPSDRSEAVPAPLADVRGGLRRAWTGRWWETRDDA
;
A
#
# COMPACT_ATOMS: atom_id res chain seq x y z
N MET A 1 10.23 1.49 -11.59
CA MET A 1 10.21 0.05 -11.23
C MET A 1 10.98 -0.14 -9.93
N ILE A 2 10.41 -0.81 -8.92
CA ILE A 2 11.07 -1.00 -7.61
C ILE A 2 12.11 -2.11 -7.70
N ARG A 3 13.41 -1.79 -7.49
CA ARG A 3 14.48 -2.81 -7.48
C ARG A 3 14.35 -3.72 -6.24
N GLY A 4 13.60 -4.82 -6.39
CA GLY A 4 13.99 -6.15 -5.87
C GLY A 4 13.83 -6.49 -4.38
N GLY A 5 13.48 -5.58 -3.47
CA GLY A 5 13.29 -5.94 -2.06
C GLY A 5 12.04 -6.80 -1.82
N SER A 6 12.18 -8.02 -1.29
CA SER A 6 11.04 -8.82 -0.81
C SER A 6 10.39 -8.14 0.41
N PRO A 7 9.05 -8.12 0.52
CA PRO A 7 8.37 -7.56 1.67
C PRO A 7 8.79 -8.27 2.96
N ARG A 8 9.01 -7.47 4.01
CA ARG A 8 9.32 -7.95 5.35
C ARG A 8 8.06 -7.81 6.20
N TYR A 9 7.46 -8.94 6.58
CA TYR A 9 6.27 -9.00 7.44
C TYR A 9 6.61 -9.23 8.92
N ARG A 10 7.87 -8.97 9.30
CA ARG A 10 8.29 -9.00 10.70
C ARG A 10 8.25 -7.58 11.23
N THR A 11 8.13 -7.44 12.55
CA THR A 11 8.29 -6.13 13.16
C THR A 11 9.68 -5.58 12.86
N PRO A 12 9.77 -4.28 12.56
CA PRO A 12 11.05 -3.64 12.30
C PRO A 12 11.93 -3.63 13.55
N ARG A 13 11.30 -3.46 14.74
CA ARG A 13 11.87 -3.42 16.09
C ARG A 13 10.81 -3.76 17.15
N PRO A 14 11.23 -4.07 18.39
CA PRO A 14 10.33 -4.11 19.54
C PRO A 14 9.53 -2.80 19.69
N GLY A 15 8.25 -2.89 20.04
CA GLY A 15 7.32 -1.77 20.21
C GLY A 15 6.53 -1.41 18.96
N TRP A 16 6.92 -1.93 17.79
CA TRP A 16 6.27 -1.66 16.49
C TRP A 16 5.33 -2.78 16.05
N GLU A 17 5.08 -3.75 16.93
CA GLU A 17 4.12 -4.83 16.69
C GLU A 17 2.75 -4.25 16.39
N VAL A 18 2.06 -4.86 15.42
CA VAL A 18 0.65 -4.64 15.23
C VAL A 18 -0.10 -5.02 16.50
N LYS A 19 -0.79 -4.05 17.08
CA LYS A 19 -1.63 -4.20 18.26
C LYS A 19 -3.06 -3.81 17.93
N PRO A 20 -4.04 -4.50 18.53
CA PRO A 20 -5.42 -4.07 18.42
C PRO A 20 -5.61 -2.73 19.14
N LEU A 21 -6.42 -1.83 18.57
CA LEU A 21 -6.72 -0.52 19.17
C LEU A 21 -7.79 -0.61 20.27
N LYS A 22 -8.59 -1.67 20.23
CA LYS A 22 -9.58 -2.06 21.23
C LYS A 22 -9.60 -3.58 21.36
N GLU A 23 -10.12 -4.09 22.46
CA GLU A 23 -10.26 -5.55 22.63
C GLU A 23 -11.04 -6.16 21.45
N LEU A 24 -10.41 -7.09 20.73
CA LEU A 24 -11.01 -7.75 19.57
C LEU A 24 -11.84 -8.94 20.04
N ARG A 25 -13.14 -8.71 20.21
CA ARG A 25 -14.09 -9.77 20.51
C ARG A 25 -14.77 -10.26 19.23
N PRO A 26 -14.99 -11.58 19.07
CA PRO A 26 -15.85 -12.08 18.02
C PRO A 26 -17.24 -11.45 18.12
N PRO A 27 -17.85 -11.05 16.99
CA PRO A 27 -19.21 -10.56 17.01
C PRO A 27 -20.18 -11.66 17.42
N ALA A 28 -21.34 -11.27 17.92
CA ALA A 28 -22.43 -12.21 18.19
C ALA A 28 -22.91 -12.83 16.86
N GLY A 29 -22.99 -14.16 16.80
CA GLY A 29 -23.47 -14.90 15.62
C GLY A 29 -22.36 -15.51 14.75
N PRO A 30 -22.69 -15.92 13.51
CA PRO A 30 -21.72 -16.48 12.58
C PRO A 30 -20.57 -15.50 12.33
N SER A 31 -19.35 -15.93 12.63
CA SER A 31 -18.15 -15.10 12.51
C SER A 31 -17.04 -15.82 11.79
N GLY A 32 -16.18 -15.05 11.13
CA GLY A 32 -14.92 -15.49 10.56
C GLY A 32 -13.79 -14.58 11.02
N ARG A 33 -12.68 -14.57 10.28
CA ARG A 33 -11.55 -13.69 10.58
C ARG A 33 -10.85 -13.16 9.35
N ILE A 34 -10.29 -11.98 9.48
CA ILE A 34 -9.35 -11.38 8.53
C ILE A 34 -7.94 -11.57 9.08
N ASP A 35 -7.17 -12.44 8.45
CA ASP A 35 -5.76 -12.69 8.72
C ASP A 35 -4.92 -11.72 7.88
N LEU A 36 -4.53 -10.58 8.45
CA LEU A 36 -3.76 -9.54 7.78
C LEU A 36 -2.27 -9.61 8.14
N ARG A 37 -1.39 -9.62 7.13
CA ARG A 37 0.06 -9.44 7.30
C ARG A 37 0.46 -8.05 6.81
N ILE A 38 0.96 -7.23 7.72
CA ILE A 38 1.36 -5.84 7.48
C ILE A 38 2.89 -5.82 7.37
N GLY A 39 3.39 -5.72 6.15
CA GLY A 39 4.80 -5.69 5.87
C GLY A 39 5.23 -4.37 5.25
N TYR A 40 6.53 -4.13 5.30
CA TYR A 40 7.15 -2.99 4.63
C TYR A 40 8.18 -3.50 3.63
N CYS A 41 8.43 -2.70 2.62
CA CYS A 41 9.56 -2.88 1.75
C CYS A 41 10.56 -1.76 1.98
N ALA A 42 11.73 -2.13 2.50
CA ALA A 42 12.90 -1.26 2.41
C ALA A 42 13.12 -0.94 0.93
N ASP A 43 13.27 0.35 0.60
CA ASP A 43 13.47 0.70 -0.78
C ASP A 43 14.82 0.20 -1.32
N ALA A 44 14.76 -0.02 -2.62
CA ALA A 44 15.73 -0.48 -3.61
C ALA A 44 17.20 -0.10 -3.42
N GLY A 45 18.05 -1.13 -3.24
CA GLY A 45 19.47 -1.14 -3.61
C GLY A 45 20.37 -0.17 -2.84
N PRO A 46 21.65 -0.52 -2.60
CA PRO A 46 22.60 0.49 -2.13
C PRO A 46 22.67 1.62 -3.16
N LYS A 47 22.42 2.87 -2.74
CA LYS A 47 22.84 4.04 -3.51
C LYS A 47 24.35 3.96 -3.71
N THR A 48 24.86 4.34 -4.87
CA THR A 48 26.30 4.47 -5.06
C THR A 48 26.85 5.55 -4.11
N ILE A 49 28.14 5.47 -3.78
CA ILE A 49 28.79 6.49 -2.93
C ILE A 49 28.67 7.87 -3.59
N ALA A 50 28.74 7.96 -4.92
CA ALA A 50 28.59 9.21 -5.67
C ALA A 50 27.17 9.78 -5.58
N GLU A 51 26.14 8.94 -5.73
CA GLU A 51 24.74 9.36 -5.51
C GLU A 51 24.52 9.81 -4.08
N GLN A 52 25.09 9.12 -3.09
CA GLN A 52 25.03 9.55 -1.69
C GLN A 52 25.77 10.88 -1.45
N ALA A 53 26.93 11.09 -2.07
CA ALA A 53 27.74 12.29 -1.91
C ALA A 53 27.13 13.53 -2.60
N ALA A 54 26.61 13.39 -3.82
CA ALA A 54 25.94 14.47 -4.55
C ALA A 54 24.67 14.93 -3.81
N ASP A 55 23.89 13.96 -3.34
CA ASP A 55 22.76 14.15 -2.45
C ASP A 55 23.16 14.93 -1.17
N LEU A 56 24.25 14.54 -0.50
CA LEU A 56 24.76 15.21 0.71
C LEU A 56 25.23 16.65 0.42
N GLN A 57 25.88 16.88 -0.71
CA GLN A 57 26.41 18.19 -1.10
C GLN A 57 25.30 19.20 -1.43
N GLN A 58 24.32 18.82 -2.25
CA GLN A 58 23.17 19.67 -2.59
C GLN A 58 22.38 20.09 -1.34
N ARG A 59 22.38 19.24 -0.31
CA ARG A 59 21.67 19.46 0.96
C ARG A 59 22.44 20.30 1.97
N ARG A 60 23.78 20.22 2.00
CA ARG A 60 24.62 21.13 2.80
C ARG A 60 24.45 22.58 2.35
N LEU A 61 24.20 22.80 1.06
CA LEU A 61 23.92 24.11 0.49
C LEU A 61 22.53 24.67 0.89
N ALA A 62 21.61 23.81 1.35
CA ALA A 62 20.25 24.21 1.75
C ALA A 62 20.11 24.58 3.24
N GLY A 63 21.16 24.43 4.07
CA GLY A 63 21.21 24.95 5.44
C GLY A 63 20.39 24.21 6.51
N ASP A 64 19.79 23.05 6.19
CA ASP A 64 18.97 22.27 7.13
C ASP A 64 19.72 21.01 7.64
N PRO A 65 20.03 20.91 8.95
CA PRO A 65 20.84 19.83 9.50
C PRO A 65 20.16 18.45 9.47
N VAL A 66 18.82 18.36 9.40
CA VAL A 66 18.09 17.09 9.40
C VAL A 66 17.44 16.78 8.04
N ALA A 67 17.16 17.77 7.16
CA ALA A 67 16.80 17.50 5.75
C ALA A 67 17.94 16.92 4.90
N SER A 68 19.10 16.68 5.53
CA SER A 68 20.35 16.20 4.94
C SER A 68 20.30 14.81 4.30
N MET A 69 19.21 14.04 4.40
CA MET A 69 19.19 12.65 3.90
C MET A 69 17.87 12.15 3.29
N ASN A 70 17.45 12.71 2.14
CA ASN A 70 16.33 12.20 1.33
C ASN A 70 15.04 12.06 2.17
N ASP A 71 14.70 13.13 2.88
CA ASP A 71 13.77 13.16 4.00
C ASP A 71 12.28 13.22 3.60
N LEU A 72 11.88 12.42 2.61
CA LEU A 72 10.46 12.21 2.32
C LEU A 72 9.97 11.10 3.25
N ARG A 73 9.73 11.48 4.52
CA ARG A 73 9.49 10.58 5.64
C ARG A 73 8.14 10.83 6.31
N SER A 74 7.07 10.64 5.56
CA SER A 74 5.72 10.56 6.10
C SER A 74 5.34 9.16 6.60
N SER A 75 6.24 8.25 6.99
CA SER A 75 5.73 6.90 7.32
C SER A 75 4.98 6.97 8.63
N LEU A 76 3.66 6.98 8.56
CA LEU A 76 2.82 6.66 9.68
C LEU A 76 2.63 5.16 9.69
N VAL A 77 2.88 4.57 10.86
CA VAL A 77 2.55 3.18 11.14
C VAL A 77 1.17 2.85 10.59
N PRO A 78 1.03 1.76 9.82
CA PRO A 78 -0.23 1.41 9.21
C PRO A 78 -1.32 1.23 10.27
N VAL A 79 -2.47 1.86 10.03
CA VAL A 79 -3.72 1.67 10.76
C VAL A 79 -4.65 0.83 9.89
N VAL A 80 -5.14 -0.27 10.45
CA VAL A 80 -6.10 -1.17 9.80
C VAL A 80 -7.50 -0.72 10.17
N LEU A 81 -8.34 -0.54 9.17
CA LEU A 81 -9.76 -0.27 9.32
C LEU A 81 -10.56 -1.44 8.76
N VAL A 82 -11.67 -1.76 9.43
CA VAL A 82 -12.70 -2.68 8.93
C VAL A 82 -14.01 -1.92 8.98
N ASP A 83 -14.68 -1.82 7.84
CA ASP A 83 -15.96 -1.12 7.69
C ASP A 83 -15.93 0.33 8.20
N GLY A 84 -14.81 1.01 7.94
CA GLY A 84 -14.56 2.39 8.40
C GLY A 84 -14.12 2.51 9.86
N ALA A 85 -14.16 1.44 10.65
CA ALA A 85 -13.73 1.47 12.05
C ALA A 85 -12.25 1.06 12.20
N PRO A 86 -11.40 1.86 12.86
CA PRO A 86 -10.02 1.47 13.14
C PRO A 86 -9.98 0.31 14.14
N VAL A 87 -9.29 -0.78 13.77
CA VAL A 87 -9.22 -2.02 14.58
C VAL A 87 -7.83 -2.33 15.10
N ALA A 88 -6.78 -1.91 14.39
CA ALA A 88 -5.40 -2.22 14.75
C ALA A 88 -4.41 -1.23 14.16
N ALA A 89 -3.22 -1.13 14.76
CA ALA A 89 -2.12 -0.38 14.19
C ALA A 89 -0.77 -1.03 14.49
N GLY A 90 0.18 -0.95 13.55
CA GLY A 90 1.54 -1.52 13.69
C GLY A 90 1.94 -2.41 12.52
N TRP A 91 3.09 -3.07 12.65
CA TRP A 91 3.65 -3.98 11.66
C TRP A 91 3.59 -5.43 12.14
N GLY A 92 3.51 -6.39 11.22
CA GLY A 92 3.53 -7.82 11.57
C GLY A 92 2.29 -8.55 11.10
N ARG A 93 1.64 -9.31 11.99
CA ARG A 93 0.44 -10.08 11.66
C ARG A 93 -0.64 -9.86 12.70
N ILE A 94 -1.86 -9.65 12.24
CA ILE A 94 -3.04 -9.61 13.09
C ILE A 94 -4.15 -10.49 12.51
N SER A 95 -4.98 -11.04 13.38
CA SER A 95 -6.22 -11.73 13.03
C SER A 95 -7.37 -10.94 13.64
N VAL A 96 -8.22 -10.35 12.80
CA VAL A 96 -9.37 -9.55 13.24
C VAL A 96 -10.63 -10.40 13.10
N PRO A 97 -11.31 -10.75 14.19
CA PRO A 97 -12.59 -11.45 14.09
C PRO A 97 -13.66 -10.48 13.57
N VAL A 98 -14.47 -10.94 12.63
CA VAL A 98 -15.54 -10.14 12.00
C VAL A 98 -16.75 -11.03 11.76
N ALA A 99 -17.91 -10.41 11.49
CA ALA A 99 -19.12 -11.14 11.18
C ALA A 99 -18.91 -11.92 9.87
N ALA A 100 -19.71 -12.96 9.63
CA ALA A 100 -19.76 -13.53 8.29
C ALA A 100 -20.47 -12.52 7.36
N GLY A 101 -19.88 -12.23 6.21
CA GLY A 101 -20.38 -11.22 5.29
C GLY A 101 -19.30 -10.55 4.47
N ARG A 102 -19.69 -9.52 3.73
CA ARG A 102 -18.78 -8.72 2.89
C ARG A 102 -18.33 -7.50 3.68
N HIS A 103 -17.02 -7.31 3.79
CA HIS A 103 -16.40 -6.25 4.60
C HIS A 103 -15.47 -5.36 3.77
N LEU A 104 -15.41 -4.08 4.10
CA LEU A 104 -14.39 -3.17 3.61
C LEU A 104 -13.16 -3.26 4.51
N VAL A 105 -12.01 -3.65 3.96
CA VAL A 105 -10.73 -3.62 4.68
C VAL A 105 -9.85 -2.53 4.10
N GLU A 106 -9.47 -1.57 4.93
CA GLU A 106 -8.53 -0.51 4.56
C GLU A 106 -7.27 -0.59 5.43
N VAL A 107 -6.15 -0.18 4.85
CA VAL A 107 -4.91 0.04 5.58
C VAL A 107 -4.41 1.43 5.25
N GLN A 108 -4.60 2.34 6.20
CA GLN A 108 -4.15 3.70 6.10
C GLN A 108 -2.72 3.82 6.60
N SER A 109 -1.83 4.37 5.79
CA SER A 109 -0.47 4.72 6.20
C SER A 109 -0.16 6.13 5.72
N GLN A 110 0.71 6.27 4.72
CA GLN A 110 1.01 7.49 3.98
C GLN A 110 -0.08 7.89 2.99
N HIS A 111 -0.99 6.98 2.67
CA HIS A 111 -2.09 7.23 1.75
C HIS A 111 -3.26 6.33 2.09
N SER A 112 -4.44 6.62 1.52
CA SER A 112 -5.65 5.80 1.69
C SER A 112 -5.83 4.67 0.68
N ARG A 113 -5.04 4.63 -0.39
CA ARG A 113 -5.24 3.75 -1.56
C ARG A 113 -5.02 2.25 -1.35
N ALA A 114 -4.93 1.80 -0.10
CA ALA A 114 -4.70 0.40 0.23
C ALA A 114 -5.96 -0.16 0.89
N TRP A 115 -6.95 -0.51 0.08
CA TRP A 115 -8.21 -1.06 0.55
C TRP A 115 -8.71 -2.19 -0.36
N ARG A 116 -9.59 -3.05 0.16
CA ARG A 116 -10.26 -4.13 -0.60
C ARG A 116 -11.59 -4.53 0.06
N ALA A 117 -12.59 -4.87 -0.74
CA ALA A 117 -13.78 -5.59 -0.27
C ALA A 117 -13.49 -7.10 -0.16
N VAL A 118 -13.85 -7.73 0.96
CA VAL A 118 -13.61 -9.17 1.18
C VAL A 118 -14.85 -9.87 1.69
N ASP A 119 -15.14 -11.05 1.14
CA ASP A 119 -16.18 -11.94 1.64
C ASP A 119 -15.59 -12.88 2.70
N VAL A 120 -16.12 -12.79 3.93
CA VAL A 120 -15.73 -13.60 5.07
C VAL A 120 -16.80 -14.63 5.34
N THR A 121 -16.48 -15.92 5.15
CA THR A 121 -17.36 -17.03 5.50
C THR A 121 -17.23 -17.37 6.99
N ALA A 122 -18.33 -17.82 7.62
CA ALA A 122 -18.33 -18.31 8.99
C ALA A 122 -17.28 -19.42 9.20
N GLY A 123 -16.50 -19.34 10.28
CA GLY A 123 -15.41 -20.26 10.61
C GLY A 123 -14.16 -20.14 9.73
N ALA A 124 -14.20 -19.36 8.64
CA ALA A 124 -13.10 -19.22 7.70
C ALA A 124 -12.20 -18.02 8.01
N ALA A 125 -10.98 -18.06 7.47
CA ALA A 125 -10.03 -16.96 7.51
C ALA A 125 -9.76 -16.43 6.10
N VAL A 126 -10.01 -15.15 5.88
CA VAL A 126 -9.55 -14.44 4.68
C VAL A 126 -8.14 -13.94 4.92
N LYS A 127 -7.20 -14.26 4.03
CA LYS A 127 -5.80 -13.84 4.16
C LYS A 127 -5.53 -12.63 3.30
N LEU A 128 -5.03 -11.56 3.91
CA LEU A 128 -4.64 -10.33 3.25
C LEU A 128 -3.19 -9.99 3.58
N ASP A 129 -2.51 -9.36 2.63
CA ASP A 129 -1.17 -8.80 2.83
C ASP A 129 -1.22 -7.31 2.57
N TYR A 130 -0.70 -6.48 3.47
CA TYR A 130 -0.41 -5.09 3.18
C TYR A 130 1.10 -4.92 3.01
N VAL A 131 1.50 -4.14 2.00
CA VAL A 131 2.91 -3.82 1.78
C VAL A 131 3.11 -2.31 1.67
N GLY A 132 3.58 -1.70 2.76
CA GLY A 132 3.98 -0.31 2.80
C GLY A 132 5.26 -0.05 1.99
N MET A 133 5.33 1.12 1.37
CA MET A 133 6.54 1.63 0.72
C MET A 133 7.08 2.79 1.53
N LEU A 134 8.40 2.97 1.49
CA LEU A 134 9.08 4.10 2.12
C LEU A 134 9.53 5.08 1.04
N GLY A 135 9.64 6.36 1.40
CA GLY A 135 10.10 7.42 0.50
C GLY A 135 9.16 7.70 -0.68
N ASP A 136 9.61 8.50 -1.64
CA ASP A 136 8.83 9.07 -2.76
C ASP A 136 7.98 8.12 -3.58
N ARG A 137 8.33 6.84 -3.55
CA ARG A 137 7.57 5.84 -4.29
C ARG A 137 6.14 5.73 -3.77
N HIS A 138 5.92 6.00 -2.48
CA HIS A 138 4.57 6.01 -1.92
C HIS A 138 3.74 7.11 -2.56
N ARG A 139 4.30 8.32 -2.75
CA ARG A 139 3.64 9.45 -3.43
C ARG A 139 3.30 9.07 -4.86
N GLY A 140 4.24 8.46 -5.60
CA GLY A 140 3.96 7.99 -6.96
C GLY A 140 2.77 7.03 -7.09
N TYR A 141 2.52 6.17 -6.09
CA TYR A 141 1.30 5.35 -6.05
C TYR A 141 0.07 6.09 -5.52
N GLY A 142 0.28 6.97 -4.54
CA GLY A 142 -0.76 7.84 -4.01
C GLY A 142 -1.35 8.77 -5.09
N GLU A 143 -0.49 9.33 -5.93
CA GLU A 143 -0.78 10.38 -6.92
C GLU A 143 -1.09 9.82 -8.32
N GLY A 144 -0.44 8.73 -8.74
CA GLY A 144 -0.57 8.21 -10.11
C GLY A 144 -1.94 7.61 -10.44
N PRO A 145 -2.37 7.53 -11.71
CA PRO A 145 -3.60 6.83 -12.08
C PRO A 145 -3.52 5.33 -11.71
N GLN A 146 -4.62 4.77 -11.18
CA GLN A 146 -4.73 3.33 -10.86
C GLN A 146 -5.01 2.46 -12.10
N SER A 147 -4.85 3.00 -13.30
CA SER A 147 -5.05 2.29 -14.56
C SER A 147 -3.70 1.97 -15.22
N GLY A 148 -3.60 0.77 -15.79
CA GLY A 148 -2.38 0.23 -16.40
C GLY A 148 -2.11 -1.22 -15.96
N ARG A 149 -1.15 -1.90 -16.61
CA ARG A 149 -0.83 -3.30 -16.30
C ARG A 149 -0.44 -3.51 -14.84
N LEU A 150 -0.04 -2.48 -14.10
CA LEU A 150 0.29 -2.50 -12.65
C LEU A 150 -0.92 -2.32 -11.72
N GLY A 151 -1.98 -1.61 -12.12
CA GLY A 151 -3.24 -1.51 -11.34
C GLY A 151 -4.05 -2.81 -11.38
N ARG A 152 -3.92 -3.59 -12.47
CA ARG A 152 -4.47 -4.95 -12.60
C ARG A 152 -3.78 -5.99 -11.71
N LEU A 153 -2.85 -5.52 -10.87
CA LEU A 153 -2.00 -6.34 -10.06
C LEU A 153 -2.39 -6.34 -8.56
N THR A 154 -3.66 -6.27 -8.22
CA THR A 154 -4.10 -6.38 -6.82
C THR A 154 -4.78 -7.74 -6.59
N GLY A 155 -4.00 -8.78 -6.29
CA GLY A 155 -4.57 -9.97 -5.62
C GLY A 155 -4.87 -9.65 -4.15
N TYR A 156 -4.78 -10.61 -3.24
CA TYR A 156 -4.98 -10.39 -1.79
C TYR A 156 -3.99 -9.40 -1.11
N THR A 157 -3.27 -8.59 -1.88
CA THR A 157 -2.36 -7.55 -1.42
C THR A 157 -3.02 -6.19 -1.48
N LEU A 158 -3.02 -5.48 -0.35
CA LEU A 158 -3.37 -4.08 -0.19
C LEU A 158 -2.13 -3.21 -0.45
N GLY A 159 -2.25 -2.25 -1.37
CA GLY A 159 -1.28 -1.18 -1.57
C GLY A 159 -0.43 -1.25 -2.85
N PRO A 160 0.56 -0.36 -2.96
CA PRO A 160 1.26 0.03 -4.19
C PRO A 160 2.01 -1.06 -4.92
N ARG A 161 2.39 -2.08 -4.18
CA ARG A 161 3.25 -3.15 -4.69
C ARG A 161 2.43 -4.24 -5.37
N GLY A 162 1.39 -3.83 -6.10
CA GLY A 162 0.58 -4.72 -6.93
C GLY A 162 1.45 -5.75 -7.63
N ARG A 163 1.05 -7.03 -7.56
CA ARG A 163 1.67 -8.28 -8.06
C ARG A 163 3.17 -8.12 -8.26
N LEU A 164 3.94 -8.60 -7.28
CA LEU A 164 5.36 -8.80 -7.46
C LEU A 164 5.58 -9.56 -8.78
N THR A 165 6.58 -9.16 -9.56
CA THR A 165 6.94 -9.92 -10.77
C THR A 165 7.43 -11.30 -10.34
N TYR A 166 7.34 -12.30 -11.21
CA TYR A 166 7.81 -13.66 -10.93
C TYR A 166 9.22 -13.65 -10.31
N PHE A 167 10.12 -12.83 -10.85
CA PHE A 167 11.50 -12.71 -10.38
C PHE A 167 11.63 -12.10 -8.97
N GLN A 168 10.69 -11.25 -8.55
CA GLN A 168 10.67 -10.72 -7.19
C GLN A 168 10.20 -11.76 -6.16
N TYR A 169 9.44 -12.78 -6.59
CA TYR A 169 9.09 -13.92 -5.74
C TYR A 169 10.22 -14.92 -5.56
N LEU A 170 11.22 -14.98 -6.45
CA LEU A 170 12.38 -15.88 -6.32
C LEU A 170 13.12 -15.68 -4.99
N PRO A 171 13.67 -14.48 -4.66
CA PRO A 171 14.38 -14.29 -3.39
C PRO A 171 13.46 -14.39 -2.17
N ALA A 172 12.19 -13.97 -2.31
CA ALA A 172 11.18 -14.09 -1.24
C ALA A 172 10.87 -15.56 -0.89
N ASN A 173 10.91 -16.45 -1.89
CA ASN A 173 10.72 -17.90 -1.72
C ASN A 173 12.04 -18.66 -1.54
N ALA A 174 13.20 -18.01 -1.67
CA ALA A 174 14.50 -18.61 -1.39
C ALA A 174 14.80 -18.67 0.12
N LYS A 175 14.47 -17.60 0.84
CA LYS A 175 14.87 -17.44 2.25
C LYS A 175 13.94 -18.21 3.20
N TYR A 176 14.49 -19.17 3.94
CA TYR A 176 13.80 -19.94 5.00
C TYR A 176 12.55 -20.73 4.53
N ARG A 177 12.49 -21.12 3.26
CA ARG A 177 11.40 -21.95 2.74
C ARG A 177 11.90 -23.34 2.39
N LEU A 178 11.13 -24.35 2.78
CA LEU A 178 11.40 -25.75 2.43
C LEU A 178 11.60 -25.94 0.92
N SER A 179 10.82 -25.25 0.07
CA SER A 179 10.97 -25.35 -1.39
C SER A 179 12.35 -24.94 -1.91
N ALA A 180 13.00 -23.97 -1.27
CA ALA A 180 14.34 -23.55 -1.63
C ALA A 180 15.40 -24.49 -1.06
N ALA A 181 15.19 -25.02 0.16
CA ALA A 181 16.05 -26.07 0.71
C ALA A 181 16.01 -27.34 -0.16
N VAL A 182 14.83 -27.72 -0.66
CA VAL A 182 14.64 -28.81 -1.61
C VAL A 182 15.38 -28.52 -2.92
N PHE A 183 15.26 -27.31 -3.49
CA PHE A 183 16.05 -26.90 -4.66
C PHE A 183 17.56 -27.03 -4.43
N MET A 184 18.06 -26.53 -3.29
CA MET A 184 19.47 -26.65 -2.93
C MET A 184 19.91 -28.11 -2.77
N LEU A 185 19.05 -28.97 -2.23
CA LEU A 185 19.31 -30.41 -2.12
C LEU A 185 19.45 -31.05 -3.50
N PHE A 186 18.53 -30.77 -4.44
CA PHE A 186 18.65 -31.24 -5.83
C PHE A 186 19.95 -30.76 -6.46
N LEU A 187 20.35 -29.50 -6.21
CA LEU A 187 21.59 -28.94 -6.72
C LEU A 187 22.83 -29.66 -6.15
N LEU A 188 22.83 -29.95 -4.84
CA LEU A 188 23.89 -30.73 -4.20
C LEU A 188 23.93 -32.17 -4.69
N CYS A 189 22.78 -32.82 -4.91
CA CYS A 189 22.71 -34.17 -5.47
C CYS A 189 23.27 -34.21 -6.90
N GLY A 190 22.95 -33.24 -7.75
CA GLY A 190 23.50 -33.14 -9.10
C GLY A 190 25.02 -33.00 -9.10
N VAL A 191 25.56 -32.16 -8.21
CA VAL A 191 27.02 -32.01 -8.01
C VAL A 191 27.65 -33.29 -7.50
N ALA A 192 27.03 -33.97 -6.52
CA ALA A 192 27.52 -35.23 -5.99
C ALA A 192 27.57 -36.31 -7.07
N ILE A 193 26.55 -36.43 -7.92
CA ILE A 193 26.52 -37.38 -9.05
C ILE A 193 27.70 -37.13 -10.00
N MET A 194 27.92 -35.87 -10.40
CA MET A 194 29.06 -35.52 -11.27
C MET A 194 30.41 -35.79 -10.61
N TRP A 195 30.54 -35.49 -9.31
CA TRP A 195 31.76 -35.73 -8.55
C TRP A 195 32.05 -37.23 -8.43
N THR A 196 31.07 -38.04 -8.01
CA THR A 196 31.22 -39.49 -7.89
C THR A 196 31.53 -40.14 -9.24
N SER A 197 30.96 -39.65 -10.35
CA SER A 197 31.29 -40.17 -11.68
C SER A 197 32.75 -39.96 -12.06
N ALA A 198 33.34 -38.82 -11.65
CA ALA A 198 34.75 -38.52 -11.90
C ALA A 198 35.68 -39.48 -11.14
N PHE A 199 35.29 -39.94 -9.94
CA PHE A 199 36.11 -40.86 -9.13
C PHE A 199 35.90 -42.35 -9.45
N THR A 200 34.74 -42.71 -10.00
CA THR A 200 34.37 -44.12 -10.24
C THR A 200 34.60 -44.58 -11.69
N GLY A 201 34.94 -43.65 -12.59
CA GLY A 201 35.09 -43.96 -14.02
C GLY A 201 33.76 -44.24 -14.73
N ALA A 202 32.64 -43.83 -14.14
CA ALA A 202 31.33 -43.99 -14.76
C ALA A 202 31.25 -43.19 -16.07
N PRO A 203 30.62 -43.73 -17.14
CA PRO A 203 30.58 -43.08 -18.44
C PRO A 203 29.81 -41.75 -18.38
N GLU A 204 30.43 -40.68 -18.87
CA GLU A 204 29.87 -39.33 -18.89
C GLU A 204 28.52 -39.26 -19.62
N SER A 205 28.35 -40.08 -20.66
CA SER A 205 27.12 -40.19 -21.43
C SER A 205 25.91 -40.64 -20.60
N ALA A 206 26.13 -41.34 -19.49
CA ALA A 206 25.08 -41.77 -18.57
C ALA A 206 24.92 -40.80 -17.39
N THR A 207 26.02 -40.30 -16.83
CA THR A 207 26.00 -39.50 -15.59
C THR A 207 25.59 -38.05 -15.83
N PHE A 208 25.97 -37.47 -16.97
CA PHE A 208 25.64 -36.08 -17.32
C PHE A 208 24.13 -35.85 -17.53
N PRO A 209 23.39 -36.69 -18.30
CA PRO A 209 21.94 -36.55 -18.41
C PRO A 209 21.21 -36.71 -17.07
N ILE A 210 21.68 -37.62 -16.20
CA ILE A 210 21.09 -37.81 -14.87
C ILE A 210 21.30 -36.55 -14.02
N ALA A 211 22.52 -36.01 -13.96
CA ALA A 211 22.81 -34.79 -13.22
C ALA A 211 21.97 -33.60 -13.73
N ILE A 212 21.86 -33.42 -15.05
CA ILE A 212 20.97 -32.42 -15.67
C ILE A 212 19.51 -32.66 -15.28
N GLY A 213 19.02 -33.90 -15.34
CA GLY A 213 17.65 -34.24 -14.95
C GLY A 213 17.35 -33.86 -13.51
N VAL A 214 18.29 -34.10 -12.59
CA VAL A 214 18.20 -33.71 -11.18
C VAL A 214 18.16 -32.18 -11.03
N PHE A 215 19.02 -31.44 -11.75
CA PHE A 215 19.01 -29.97 -11.73
C PHE A 215 17.69 -29.39 -12.27
N LEU A 216 17.23 -29.89 -13.42
CA LEU A 216 15.98 -29.46 -14.04
C LEU A 216 14.79 -29.76 -13.14
N LEU A 217 14.74 -30.94 -12.51
CA LEU A 217 13.68 -31.28 -11.56
C LEU A 217 13.64 -30.32 -10.37
N GLY A 218 14.80 -30.03 -9.77
CA GLY A 218 14.90 -29.04 -8.70
C GLY A 218 14.44 -27.65 -9.13
N ALA A 219 14.92 -27.18 -10.29
CA ALA A 219 14.56 -25.88 -10.83
C ALA A 219 13.06 -25.78 -11.19
N SER A 220 12.47 -26.84 -11.75
CA SER A 220 11.05 -26.93 -12.08
C SER A 220 10.17 -26.95 -10.84
N LEU A 221 10.55 -27.68 -9.78
CA LEU A 221 9.79 -27.70 -8.52
C LEU A 221 9.81 -26.32 -7.85
N TRP A 222 10.97 -25.67 -7.80
CA TRP A 222 11.09 -24.32 -7.24
C TRP A 222 10.39 -23.29 -8.10
N GLY A 223 10.62 -23.31 -9.41
CA GLY A 223 10.00 -22.41 -10.38
C GLY A 223 8.49 -22.56 -10.42
N GLY A 224 7.97 -23.79 -10.39
CA GLY A 224 6.54 -24.09 -10.26
C GLY A 224 5.95 -23.56 -8.96
N ARG A 225 6.67 -23.66 -7.83
CA ARG A 225 6.24 -23.10 -6.54
C ARG A 225 6.22 -21.56 -6.56
N VAL A 226 7.22 -20.93 -7.17
CA VAL A 226 7.30 -19.47 -7.36
C VAL A 226 6.18 -19.02 -8.28
N LEU A 227 5.94 -19.73 -9.38
CA LEU A 227 4.85 -19.48 -10.31
C LEU A 227 3.49 -19.62 -9.62
N TRP A 228 3.28 -20.67 -8.82
CA TRP A 228 2.06 -20.83 -8.03
C TRP A 228 1.88 -19.69 -7.02
N THR A 229 2.95 -19.27 -6.35
CA THR A 229 2.92 -18.12 -5.44
C THR A 229 2.52 -16.87 -6.20
N TRP A 230 3.18 -16.61 -7.33
CA TRP A 230 2.86 -15.53 -8.24
C TRP A 230 1.38 -15.63 -8.59
N ILE A 231 0.92 -16.65 -9.31
CA ILE A 231 -0.50 -16.86 -9.68
C ILE A 231 -1.45 -16.65 -8.50
N ARG A 232 -1.19 -17.23 -7.33
CA ARG A 232 -2.07 -17.15 -6.16
C ARG A 232 -2.22 -15.72 -5.63
N PHE A 233 -1.12 -15.00 -5.46
CA PHE A 233 -1.15 -13.61 -4.99
C PHE A 233 -1.48 -12.62 -6.11
N ASN A 234 -1.55 -13.13 -7.34
CA ASN A 234 -1.70 -12.40 -8.57
C ASN A 234 -2.90 -12.86 -9.40
N ARG A 235 -3.90 -13.47 -8.77
CA ARG A 235 -5.20 -13.73 -9.37
C ARG A 235 -6.25 -13.14 -8.45
N GLY A 236 -6.83 -12.05 -8.91
CA GLY A 236 -8.07 -11.48 -8.42
C GLY A 236 -8.73 -10.82 -9.61
N ALA A 237 -9.98 -11.18 -9.90
CA ALA A 237 -10.84 -10.28 -10.65
C ALA A 237 -11.05 -9.02 -9.79
N PRO A 238 -11.36 -7.87 -10.39
CA PRO A 238 -11.84 -6.75 -9.62
C PRO A 238 -13.03 -7.18 -8.76
N GLU A 239 -13.08 -6.68 -7.52
CA GLU A 239 -14.15 -7.04 -6.60
C GLU A 239 -15.48 -6.43 -7.05
N ALA A 240 -16.57 -7.15 -6.82
CA ALA A 240 -17.91 -6.62 -7.02
C ALA A 240 -18.15 -5.38 -6.13
N PRO A 241 -19.03 -4.44 -6.55
CA PRO A 241 -19.40 -3.29 -5.74
C PRO A 241 -19.79 -3.68 -4.31
N LEU A 242 -19.33 -2.90 -3.34
CA LEU A 242 -19.64 -3.07 -1.93
C LEU A 242 -20.64 -1.99 -1.52
N LYS A 243 -21.75 -2.39 -0.89
CA LYS A 243 -22.66 -1.43 -0.25
C LYS A 243 -21.96 -0.69 0.87
N THR A 244 -22.29 0.58 1.08
CA THR A 244 -21.75 1.36 2.20
C THR A 244 -21.99 0.61 3.52
N PRO A 245 -20.95 0.33 4.31
CA PRO A 245 -21.13 -0.24 5.64
C PRO A 245 -22.03 0.62 6.53
N GLU A 246 -22.89 0.00 7.34
CA GLU A 246 -23.84 0.71 8.21
C GLU A 246 -23.17 1.67 9.18
N ALA A 247 -21.96 1.34 9.65
CA ALA A 247 -21.18 2.19 10.53
C ALA A 247 -20.86 3.56 9.91
N LEU A 248 -20.77 3.65 8.58
CA LEU A 248 -20.50 4.89 7.84
C LEU A 248 -21.77 5.71 7.56
N LEU A 249 -22.95 5.13 7.76
CA LEU A 249 -24.25 5.81 7.58
C LEU A 249 -24.65 6.61 8.83
N GLN A 250 -23.94 6.45 9.95
CA GLN A 250 -24.23 7.12 11.22
C GLN A 250 -23.64 8.55 11.26
N VAL A 251 -24.06 9.40 10.31
CA VAL A 251 -23.65 10.82 10.28
C VAL A 251 -24.76 11.68 10.91
N PRO A 252 -24.43 12.58 11.87
CA PRO A 252 -25.41 13.52 12.40
C PRO A 252 -25.96 14.45 11.31
N GLY A 253 -27.26 14.74 11.32
CA GLY A 253 -27.83 15.82 10.50
C GLY A 253 -28.78 15.42 9.37
N GLY A 254 -29.26 14.18 9.31
CA GLY A 254 -30.35 13.78 8.41
C GLY A 254 -30.09 12.48 7.64
N PRO A 255 -30.90 12.18 6.61
CA PRO A 255 -30.67 11.02 5.75
C PRO A 255 -29.34 11.17 5.00
N VAL A 256 -28.52 10.14 5.06
CA VAL A 256 -27.18 10.09 4.46
C VAL A 256 -27.24 9.30 3.15
N LEU A 257 -26.70 9.86 2.07
CA LEU A 257 -26.52 9.15 0.82
C LEU A 257 -25.49 8.04 1.00
N ALA A 258 -25.85 6.83 0.58
CA ALA A 258 -25.06 5.61 0.76
C ALA A 258 -24.39 5.21 -0.58
N PRO A 259 -23.16 5.70 -0.88
CA PRO A 259 -22.49 5.36 -2.13
C PRO A 259 -22.06 3.89 -2.17
N GLU A 260 -22.17 3.27 -3.33
CA GLU A 260 -21.51 1.98 -3.56
C GLU A 260 -20.00 2.19 -3.66
N ILE A 261 -19.22 1.33 -3.01
CA ILE A 261 -17.76 1.35 -3.05
C ILE A 261 -17.31 0.43 -4.18
N LEU A 262 -16.59 1.01 -5.15
CA LEU A 262 -16.14 0.31 -6.35
C LEU A 262 -14.65 -0.03 -6.26
N ASP A 263 -14.29 -1.29 -6.51
CA ASP A 263 -12.88 -1.69 -6.67
C ASP A 263 -12.19 -0.71 -7.64
N PRO A 264 -11.00 -0.19 -7.33
CA PRO A 264 -10.41 0.82 -8.20
C PRO A 264 -10.03 0.29 -9.59
N ALA A 265 -9.79 -1.02 -9.71
CA ALA A 265 -9.61 -1.71 -10.99
C ALA A 265 -10.93 -2.28 -11.55
N GLY A 266 -12.05 -2.11 -10.84
CA GLY A 266 -13.37 -2.61 -11.19
C GLY A 266 -14.04 -1.83 -12.31
N PRO A 267 -14.88 -2.52 -13.12
CA PRO A 267 -15.76 -1.83 -14.04
C PRO A 267 -16.75 -0.98 -13.25
N VAL A 268 -17.18 0.13 -13.86
CA VAL A 268 -18.25 0.95 -13.30
C VAL A 268 -19.57 0.33 -13.77
N PRO A 269 -20.49 -0.04 -12.87
CA PRO A 269 -21.82 -0.49 -13.26
C PRO A 269 -22.54 0.58 -14.09
N GLU A 270 -23.23 0.17 -15.15
CA GLU A 270 -24.03 1.07 -15.99
C GLU A 270 -25.10 1.79 -15.15
N PRO A 271 -25.40 3.07 -15.44
CA PRO A 271 -26.52 3.77 -14.82
C PRO A 271 -27.86 3.10 -15.14
N ARG A 272 -28.82 3.20 -14.22
CA ARG A 272 -30.21 2.83 -14.53
C ARG A 272 -30.80 3.81 -15.57
N PRO A 273 -31.77 3.40 -16.40
CA PRO A 273 -32.44 4.33 -17.32
C PRO A 273 -33.03 5.54 -16.57
N GLY A 274 -32.77 6.74 -17.06
CA GLY A 274 -33.18 7.99 -16.41
C GLY A 274 -32.27 8.42 -15.25
N ALA A 275 -31.07 7.87 -15.15
CA ALA A 275 -30.08 8.21 -14.14
C ALA A 275 -28.70 8.42 -14.76
N ALA A 276 -27.91 9.24 -14.09
CA ALA A 276 -26.48 9.38 -14.31
C ALA A 276 -25.71 8.78 -13.13
N VAL A 277 -24.42 8.55 -13.32
CA VAL A 277 -23.52 8.10 -12.25
C VAL A 277 -22.47 9.17 -11.97
N LEU A 278 -22.40 9.58 -10.71
CA LEU A 278 -21.29 10.34 -10.15
C LEU A 278 -20.30 9.37 -9.50
N LEU A 279 -19.05 9.43 -9.95
CA LEU A 279 -17.92 8.77 -9.30
C LEU A 279 -17.09 9.78 -8.55
N VAL A 280 -16.83 9.51 -7.28
CA VAL A 280 -15.90 10.29 -6.47
C VAL A 280 -14.71 9.40 -6.11
N ASP A 281 -13.54 9.67 -6.70
CA ASP A 281 -12.29 9.00 -6.30
C ASP A 281 -11.60 9.84 -5.22
N ALA A 282 -11.91 9.52 -3.96
CA ALA A 282 -11.40 10.24 -2.81
C ALA A 282 -10.13 9.58 -2.26
N ARG A 283 -9.05 10.36 -2.14
CA ARG A 283 -7.80 9.89 -1.55
C ARG A 283 -7.15 10.94 -0.66
N PHE A 284 -6.42 10.46 0.33
CA PHE A 284 -5.46 11.31 1.03
C PHE A 284 -4.02 10.91 0.72
N LEU A 285 -3.14 11.90 0.82
CA LEU A 285 -1.69 11.77 0.85
C LEU A 285 -1.20 12.40 2.14
N LYS A 286 -0.27 11.76 2.83
CA LYS A 286 0.33 12.36 4.01
C LYS A 286 1.58 13.12 3.63
N ASP A 287 1.65 14.35 4.10
CA ASP A 287 2.82 15.20 3.92
C ASP A 287 3.99 14.66 4.74
N ASP A 288 5.18 14.95 4.25
CA ASP A 288 6.42 14.54 4.90
C ASP A 288 6.69 15.46 6.09
N LEU A 289 7.16 14.86 7.19
CA LEU A 289 7.48 15.61 8.40
C LEU A 289 8.81 16.33 8.24
N SER A 290 8.85 17.58 8.71
CA SER A 290 10.09 18.34 8.75
C SER A 290 11.05 17.78 9.80
N SER A 291 12.31 18.19 9.69
CA SER A 291 13.36 18.05 10.70
C SER A 291 12.92 18.40 12.12
N GLU A 292 12.29 19.56 12.26
CA GLU A 292 11.80 20.11 13.52
C GLU A 292 10.64 19.26 14.04
N GLU A 293 9.75 18.80 13.15
CA GLU A 293 8.59 18.00 13.51
C GLU A 293 8.96 16.58 13.94
N LEU A 294 9.98 16.00 13.31
CA LEU A 294 10.58 14.75 13.77
C LEU A 294 11.22 14.92 15.16
N ALA A 295 11.90 16.04 15.41
CA ALA A 295 12.48 16.31 16.73
C ALA A 295 11.43 16.37 17.84
N MET A 296 10.19 16.82 17.53
CA MET A 296 9.07 16.78 18.49
C MET A 296 8.68 15.36 18.92
N GLN A 297 9.04 14.33 18.15
CA GLN A 297 8.78 12.93 18.50
C GLN A 297 9.84 12.34 19.44
N LEU A 298 10.92 13.07 19.75
CA LEU A 298 11.93 12.60 20.69
C LEU A 298 11.41 12.69 22.13
N PRO A 299 11.85 11.80 23.04
CA PRO A 299 11.55 11.92 24.45
C PRO A 299 11.95 13.30 25.01
N PRO A 300 11.17 13.87 25.97
CA PRO A 300 11.48 15.18 26.55
C PRO A 300 12.93 15.28 27.04
N GLY A 301 13.59 16.39 26.71
CA GLY A 301 14.98 16.66 27.07
C GLY A 301 16.04 16.04 26.13
N ARG A 302 15.63 15.38 25.04
CA ARG A 302 16.57 14.88 24.01
C ARG A 302 16.50 15.74 22.76
N GLU A 303 17.66 16.26 22.36
CA GLU A 303 17.80 17.12 21.17
C GLU A 303 18.47 16.40 19.98
N ARG A 304 18.92 15.16 20.17
CA ARG A 304 19.71 14.42 19.17
C ARG A 304 19.09 13.07 18.86
N ILE A 305 18.99 12.79 17.57
CA ILE A 305 18.62 11.48 17.04
C ILE A 305 19.82 10.53 17.15
N GLU A 306 19.65 9.41 17.84
CA GLU A 306 20.68 8.39 17.96
C GLU A 306 20.82 7.53 16.69
N PRO A 307 21.98 6.89 16.45
CA PRO A 307 22.16 5.96 15.33
C PRO A 307 21.13 4.83 15.29
N GLY A 308 20.65 4.42 16.47
CA GLY A 308 19.52 3.52 16.62
C GLY A 308 18.26 4.09 15.97
N GLU A 309 17.76 5.23 16.43
CA GLU A 309 16.55 5.88 15.91
C GLU A 309 16.67 6.20 14.41
N ARG A 310 17.86 6.60 13.97
CA ARG A 310 18.17 6.81 12.55
C ARG A 310 17.86 5.58 11.70
N ARG A 311 18.32 4.41 12.14
CA ARG A 311 18.01 3.14 11.46
C ARG A 311 16.53 2.76 11.54
N SER A 312 15.74 3.29 12.49
CA SER A 312 14.28 3.11 12.51
C SER A 312 13.68 3.94 11.40
N LEU A 313 14.02 5.22 11.38
CA LEU A 313 13.58 6.19 10.41
C LEU A 313 13.86 5.73 8.97
N ASP A 314 15.03 5.16 8.69
CA ASP A 314 15.35 4.60 7.36
C ASP A 314 14.52 3.34 7.00
N LYS A 315 13.98 2.62 7.99
CA LYS A 315 13.24 1.35 7.79
C LYS A 315 11.71 1.49 7.89
N VAL A 316 11.24 2.47 8.64
CA VAL A 316 9.83 2.62 9.03
C VAL A 316 9.36 4.06 9.00
N GLY A 317 10.21 5.01 8.61
CA GLY A 317 9.94 6.44 8.51
C GLY A 317 9.43 7.12 9.79
N GLU A 318 9.71 6.53 10.96
CA GLU A 318 9.45 7.12 12.28
C GLU A 318 10.62 6.86 13.23
N LEU A 319 10.78 7.73 14.23
CA LEU A 319 11.87 7.68 15.20
C LEU A 319 11.62 6.68 16.33
N VAL A 320 10.44 6.78 16.94
CA VAL A 320 10.02 6.03 18.13
C VAL A 320 8.68 5.35 17.90
N PRO A 321 8.40 4.19 18.51
CA PRO A 321 7.10 3.56 18.38
C PRO A 321 6.05 4.42 19.10
N ILE A 322 5.12 4.99 18.35
CA ILE A 322 4.03 5.79 18.92
C ILE A 322 2.91 4.87 19.38
N ALA A 323 2.49 5.08 20.63
CA ALA A 323 1.51 4.27 21.32
C ALA A 323 0.07 4.45 20.77
N HIS A 324 -0.25 5.65 20.30
CA HIS A 324 -1.60 6.02 19.88
C HIS A 324 -1.64 6.39 18.41
N ARG A 325 -2.44 5.66 17.64
CA ARG A 325 -2.52 5.82 16.18
C ARG A 325 -3.93 6.14 15.77
N PHE A 326 -4.06 7.14 14.92
CA PHE A 326 -5.34 7.60 14.42
C PHE A 326 -5.47 7.30 12.93
N ALA A 327 -6.62 6.78 12.56
CA ALA A 327 -7.05 6.80 11.17
C ALA A 327 -7.29 8.27 10.77
N VAL A 328 -6.99 8.58 9.51
CA VAL A 328 -7.41 9.85 8.90
C VAL A 328 -8.91 9.71 8.60
N PRO A 329 -9.78 10.52 9.24
CA PRO A 329 -11.20 10.48 8.95
C PRO A 329 -11.46 10.78 7.47
N PRO A 330 -12.51 10.22 6.84
CA PRO A 330 -12.90 10.58 5.49
C PRO A 330 -13.28 12.08 5.40
N PRO A 331 -13.20 12.69 4.21
CA PRO A 331 -13.65 14.07 4.02
C PRO A 331 -15.16 14.14 4.22
N GLN A 332 -15.67 15.30 4.64
CA GLN A 332 -17.10 15.55 4.68
C GLN A 332 -17.54 15.89 3.26
N ILE A 333 -18.48 15.13 2.69
CA ILE A 333 -18.98 15.33 1.34
C ILE A 333 -20.47 15.57 1.41
N ALA A 334 -20.95 16.60 0.70
CA ALA A 334 -22.37 16.86 0.50
C ALA A 334 -22.65 16.99 -1.01
N LEU A 335 -23.67 16.26 -1.48
CA LEU A 335 -24.18 16.36 -2.85
C LEU A 335 -25.55 17.04 -2.80
N ASP A 336 -25.66 18.20 -3.45
CA ASP A 336 -26.87 19.04 -3.42
C ASP A 336 -27.36 19.36 -2.00
N GLY A 337 -26.41 19.49 -1.06
CA GLY A 337 -26.67 19.71 0.35
C GLY A 337 -26.96 18.45 1.17
N ALA A 338 -27.18 17.29 0.54
CA ALA A 338 -27.37 16.03 1.25
C ALA A 338 -26.01 15.40 1.63
N PRO A 339 -25.81 14.99 2.90
CA PRO A 339 -24.55 14.39 3.32
C PRO A 339 -24.34 13.03 2.64
N VAL A 340 -23.10 12.75 2.25
CA VAL A 340 -22.67 11.47 1.66
C VAL A 340 -21.82 10.73 2.70
N ALA A 341 -22.07 9.43 2.86
CA ALA A 341 -21.24 8.54 3.69
C ALA A 341 -19.89 8.29 3.02
N ALA A 342 -19.01 9.29 3.15
CA ALA A 342 -17.73 9.34 2.47
C ALA A 342 -16.74 8.31 3.01
N THR A 343 -15.89 7.81 2.12
CA THR A 343 -14.74 6.95 2.43
C THR A 343 -13.55 7.40 1.60
N TRP A 344 -12.36 6.94 1.93
CA TRP A 344 -11.17 7.18 1.10
C TRP A 344 -11.03 6.15 -0.03
N THR A 345 -12.14 5.89 -0.71
CA THR A 345 -12.25 4.91 -1.79
C THR A 345 -12.86 5.55 -3.03
N ARG A 346 -13.06 4.73 -4.07
CA ARG A 346 -13.84 5.12 -5.25
C ARG A 346 -15.31 4.85 -4.98
N MET A 347 -16.07 5.92 -4.84
CA MET A 347 -17.50 5.90 -4.49
C MET A 347 -18.36 6.13 -5.72
N ARG A 348 -19.46 5.40 -5.84
CA ARG A 348 -20.48 5.51 -6.89
C ARG A 348 -21.79 5.98 -6.30
N LEU A 349 -22.32 7.05 -6.85
CA LEU A 349 -23.64 7.61 -6.55
C LEU A 349 -24.45 7.65 -7.83
N GLU A 350 -25.69 7.19 -7.79
CA GLU A 350 -26.64 7.45 -8.87
C GLU A 350 -27.36 8.76 -8.57
N VAL A 351 -27.45 9.61 -9.58
CA VAL A 351 -28.02 10.95 -9.50
C VAL A 351 -28.98 11.16 -10.66
N PRO A 352 -30.04 11.97 -10.50
CA PRO A 352 -30.89 12.33 -11.63
C PRO A 352 -30.08 13.12 -12.69
N PRO A 353 -30.43 13.08 -13.98
CA PRO A 353 -29.81 13.96 -14.97
C PRO A 353 -30.05 15.44 -14.65
N GLY A 354 -29.05 16.29 -14.90
CA GLY A 354 -29.15 17.73 -14.70
C GLY A 354 -27.99 18.34 -13.90
N PRO A 355 -28.17 19.56 -13.38
CA PRO A 355 -27.14 20.29 -12.65
C PRO A 355 -27.04 19.80 -11.20
N HIS A 356 -25.80 19.60 -10.76
CA HIS A 356 -25.47 19.18 -9.40
C HIS A 356 -24.37 20.05 -8.79
N ARG A 357 -24.32 20.03 -7.47
CA ARG A 357 -23.31 20.69 -6.65
C ARG A 357 -22.70 19.70 -5.67
N LEU A 358 -21.39 19.47 -5.78
CA LEU A 358 -20.63 18.69 -4.81
C LEU A 358 -19.82 19.64 -3.94
N THR A 359 -20.05 19.59 -2.63
CA THR A 359 -19.28 20.32 -1.63
C THR A 359 -18.43 19.32 -0.84
N VAL A 360 -17.15 19.63 -0.70
CA VAL A 360 -16.18 18.82 0.04
C VAL A 360 -15.53 19.69 1.09
N ARG A 361 -15.50 19.19 2.32
CA ARG A 361 -14.78 19.78 3.44
C ARG A 361 -13.78 18.79 3.99
N THR A 362 -12.56 19.26 4.22
CA THR A 362 -11.48 18.44 4.77
C THR A 362 -11.84 17.93 6.18
N PRO A 363 -11.30 16.76 6.59
CA PRO A 363 -11.62 16.20 7.89
C PRO A 363 -11.02 17.04 9.03
N LEU A 364 -11.82 17.22 10.08
CA LEU A 364 -11.34 17.69 11.37
C LEU A 364 -10.37 16.68 11.99
N PRO A 365 -9.47 17.12 12.89
CA PRO A 365 -8.59 16.20 13.57
C PRO A 365 -9.40 15.17 14.37
N PRO A 366 -8.94 13.91 14.43
CA PRO A 366 -9.64 12.84 15.14
C PRO A 366 -9.65 13.05 16.67
N LEU A 367 -8.81 13.94 17.18
CA LEU A 367 -8.73 14.36 18.59
C LEU A 367 -8.44 15.86 18.68
N ALA A 368 -8.51 16.43 19.88
CA ALA A 368 -8.11 17.81 20.10
C ALA A 368 -6.61 17.99 19.82
N VAL A 369 -6.26 19.03 19.04
CA VAL A 369 -4.88 19.33 18.63
C VAL A 369 -4.59 20.79 18.96
N PRO A 370 -3.46 21.11 19.62
CA PRO A 370 -3.11 22.50 19.96
C PRO A 370 -3.00 23.42 18.73
N ARG A 371 -2.57 22.85 17.60
CA ARG A 371 -2.42 23.52 16.30
C ARG A 371 -3.21 22.75 15.23
N ALA A 372 -4.53 22.85 15.28
CA ALA A 372 -5.40 22.41 14.19
C ALA A 372 -5.61 23.55 13.20
N ALA A 373 -5.42 23.30 11.90
CA ALA A 373 -5.88 24.21 10.87
C ALA A 373 -7.41 24.14 10.75
N GLU A 374 -8.05 25.26 10.39
CA GLU A 374 -9.46 25.27 10.04
C GLU A 374 -9.70 24.37 8.81
N PRO A 375 -10.79 23.59 8.77
CA PRO A 375 -11.08 22.76 7.61
C PRO A 375 -11.29 23.59 6.35
N GLU A 376 -10.53 23.28 5.30
CA GLU A 376 -10.78 23.80 3.97
C GLU A 376 -12.07 23.22 3.39
N GLU A 377 -12.88 24.07 2.75
CA GLU A 377 -14.09 23.70 2.03
C GLU A 377 -14.01 24.16 0.56
N ARG A 378 -14.40 23.29 -0.37
CA ARG A 378 -14.52 23.61 -1.80
C ARG A 378 -15.83 23.08 -2.36
N THR A 379 -16.35 23.78 -3.37
CA THR A 379 -17.59 23.42 -4.05
C THR A 379 -17.35 23.38 -5.56
N ALA A 380 -17.83 22.32 -6.22
CA ALA A 380 -17.80 22.16 -7.66
C ALA A 380 -19.22 21.98 -8.18
N ALA A 381 -19.58 22.74 -9.21
CA ALA A 381 -20.79 22.54 -9.98
C ALA A 381 -20.46 21.70 -11.22
N PHE A 382 -21.35 20.78 -11.56
CA PHE A 382 -21.22 19.95 -12.76
C PHE A 382 -22.61 19.58 -13.26
N GLU A 383 -22.70 19.20 -14.53
CA GLU A 383 -23.92 18.74 -15.16
C GLU A 383 -23.71 17.32 -15.66
N VAL A 384 -24.74 16.49 -15.55
CA VAL A 384 -24.70 15.09 -15.96
C VAL A 384 -25.89 14.79 -16.87
N GLN A 385 -25.67 14.05 -17.95
CA GLN A 385 -26.75 13.62 -18.85
C GLN A 385 -27.24 12.22 -18.49
N ASP A 386 -28.39 11.84 -19.04
CA ASP A 386 -28.92 10.49 -18.85
C ASP A 386 -27.95 9.44 -19.41
N GLY A 387 -27.65 8.41 -18.61
CA GLY A 387 -26.67 7.39 -18.95
C GLY A 387 -25.20 7.82 -18.82
N ASP A 388 -24.91 9.07 -18.43
CA ASP A 388 -23.53 9.53 -18.28
C ASP A 388 -22.85 8.99 -17.01
N VAL A 389 -21.53 8.92 -17.07
CA VAL A 389 -20.65 8.65 -15.92
C VAL A 389 -19.67 9.81 -15.77
N THR A 390 -19.89 10.64 -14.76
CA THR A 390 -19.01 11.77 -14.43
C THR A 390 -18.07 11.38 -13.30
N MET A 391 -16.77 11.63 -13.46
CA MET A 391 -15.76 11.34 -12.46
C MET A 391 -15.19 12.61 -11.86
N ILE A 392 -15.27 12.73 -10.54
CA ILE A 392 -14.65 13.78 -9.74
C ILE A 392 -13.46 13.18 -9.01
N GLY A 393 -12.26 13.70 -9.28
CA GLY A 393 -11.07 13.39 -8.51
C GLY A 393 -11.02 14.26 -7.26
N LEU A 394 -10.78 13.65 -6.08
CA LEU A 394 -10.54 14.37 -4.83
C LEU A 394 -9.24 13.89 -4.20
N THR A 395 -8.27 14.81 -4.06
CA THR A 395 -7.01 14.56 -3.37
C THR A 395 -6.87 15.52 -2.21
N VAL A 396 -6.71 14.98 -1.00
CA VAL A 396 -6.47 15.75 0.22
C VAL A 396 -5.07 15.46 0.73
N SER A 397 -4.26 16.49 0.92
CA SER A 397 -2.99 16.35 1.63
C SER A 397 -3.22 16.52 3.13
N VAL A 398 -2.59 15.67 3.91
CA VAL A 398 -2.77 15.54 5.36
C VAL A 398 -1.42 15.67 6.02
N HIS A 399 -1.23 16.78 6.73
CA HIS A 399 -0.05 17.03 7.53
C HIS A 399 -0.39 16.73 9.00
N ALA A 400 0.12 15.61 9.52
CA ALA A 400 -0.20 15.15 10.86
C ALA A 400 1.07 14.77 11.63
N VAL A 401 1.33 15.48 12.73
CA VAL A 401 2.48 15.24 13.60
C VAL A 401 2.02 14.55 14.87
N PRO A 402 2.25 13.24 15.03
CA PRO A 402 1.83 12.50 16.23
C PRO A 402 2.72 12.80 17.44
N ASP A 403 2.10 12.82 18.64
CA ASP A 403 2.84 12.75 19.91
C ASP A 403 3.28 11.30 20.17
N PRO A 404 4.54 11.05 20.58
CA PRO A 404 5.05 9.69 20.76
C PRO A 404 4.46 8.94 21.96
N VAL A 405 3.99 9.65 22.98
CA VAL A 405 3.59 9.08 24.28
C VAL A 405 2.10 9.22 24.50
N GLU A 406 1.53 10.38 24.21
CA GLU A 406 0.14 10.69 24.48
C GLU A 406 -0.76 10.39 23.28
N PRO A 407 -2.06 10.13 23.51
CA PRO A 407 -3.04 10.05 22.44
C PRO A 407 -3.35 11.45 21.89
N LEU A 408 -2.34 12.18 21.43
CA LEU A 408 -2.49 13.54 20.91
C LEU A 408 -1.71 13.70 19.60
N LEU A 409 -2.03 14.78 18.90
CA LEU A 409 -1.24 15.27 17.78
C LEU A 409 -0.66 16.62 18.18
N HIS A 410 0.57 16.89 17.77
CA HIS A 410 1.16 18.23 17.88
C HIS A 410 0.61 19.18 16.82
N ARG A 411 0.27 18.65 15.64
CA ARG A 411 -0.23 19.42 14.49
C ARG A 411 -1.14 18.57 13.61
N TRP A 412 -2.20 19.19 13.10
CA TRP A 412 -3.11 18.62 12.11
C TRP A 412 -3.53 19.69 11.12
N GLU A 413 -3.25 19.44 9.85
CA GLU A 413 -3.63 20.31 8.75
C GLU A 413 -4.05 19.44 7.57
N CYS A 414 -5.16 19.79 6.93
CA CYS A 414 -5.65 19.11 5.74
C CYS A 414 -5.89 20.15 4.66
N ARG A 415 -5.47 19.85 3.43
CA ARG A 415 -5.61 20.74 2.28
C ARG A 415 -6.14 19.97 1.07
N ILE A 416 -7.03 20.58 0.30
CA ILE A 416 -7.55 20.02 -0.95
C ILE A 416 -6.55 20.37 -2.08
N ASP A 417 -5.74 19.40 -2.47
CA ASP A 417 -4.73 19.55 -3.52
C ASP A 417 -5.33 19.38 -4.92
N GLY A 418 -6.40 18.61 -5.05
CA GLY A 418 -7.11 18.42 -6.31
C GLY A 418 -8.59 18.16 -6.08
N PHE A 419 -9.44 18.91 -6.80
CA PHE A 419 -10.89 18.76 -6.76
C PHE A 419 -11.53 19.27 -8.05
N GLY A 420 -12.25 18.39 -8.74
CA GLY A 420 -13.01 18.74 -9.94
C GLY A 420 -13.20 17.55 -10.88
N PRO A 421 -13.91 17.77 -12.01
CA PRO A 421 -14.01 16.80 -13.08
C PRO A 421 -12.61 16.36 -13.51
N SER A 422 -12.34 15.07 -13.40
CA SER A 422 -11.16 14.51 -14.04
C SER A 422 -11.61 14.00 -15.39
N ASP A 423 -11.09 14.61 -16.47
CA ASP A 423 -11.12 13.96 -17.77
C ASP A 423 -10.61 12.54 -17.56
N ARG A 424 -11.34 11.55 -18.09
CA ARG A 424 -10.88 10.16 -18.14
C ARG A 424 -9.44 10.20 -18.62
N SER A 425 -8.46 10.11 -17.72
CA SER A 425 -7.07 10.03 -18.12
C SER A 425 -6.98 8.70 -18.86
N GLU A 426 -6.97 8.78 -20.19
CA GLU A 426 -6.66 7.65 -21.05
C GLU A 426 -5.40 7.03 -20.46
N ALA A 427 -5.53 5.75 -20.10
CA ALA A 427 -4.52 5.03 -19.39
C ALA A 427 -3.21 5.13 -20.18
N VAL A 428 -2.24 5.89 -19.68
CA VAL A 428 -0.89 5.82 -20.22
C VAL A 428 -0.43 4.39 -19.93
N PRO A 429 -0.21 3.53 -20.96
CA PRO A 429 0.23 2.18 -20.73
C PRO A 429 1.54 2.23 -19.95
N ALA A 430 1.58 1.58 -18.79
CA ALA A 430 2.78 1.53 -17.97
C ALA A 430 3.98 1.13 -18.86
N PRO A 431 5.12 1.84 -18.78
CA PRO A 431 6.27 1.53 -19.62
C PRO A 431 6.61 0.05 -19.49
N LEU A 432 6.74 -0.63 -20.63
CA LEU A 432 7.14 -2.04 -20.65
C LEU A 432 8.43 -2.17 -19.85
N ALA A 433 8.43 -3.09 -18.88
CA ALA A 433 9.63 -3.41 -18.13
C ALA A 433 10.75 -3.74 -19.14
N ASP A 434 11.85 -2.99 -19.10
CA ASP A 434 13.05 -3.30 -19.85
C ASP A 434 13.73 -4.53 -19.21
N VAL A 435 13.11 -5.70 -19.42
CA VAL A 435 13.58 -6.98 -18.91
C VAL A 435 14.93 -7.32 -19.54
N ARG A 436 15.15 -6.90 -20.79
CA ARG A 436 16.42 -7.13 -21.50
C ARG A 436 17.55 -6.29 -20.91
N GLY A 437 17.37 -4.99 -20.69
CA GLY A 437 18.38 -4.16 -20.04
C GLY A 437 18.56 -4.47 -18.56
N GLY A 438 17.55 -5.00 -17.87
CA GLY A 438 17.70 -5.52 -16.51
C GLY A 438 18.58 -6.78 -16.43
N LEU A 439 18.36 -7.74 -17.33
CA LEU A 439 19.18 -8.96 -17.43
C LEU A 439 20.60 -8.65 -17.93
N ARG A 440 20.75 -7.78 -18.93
CA ARG A 440 22.06 -7.37 -19.45
C ARG A 440 22.89 -6.68 -18.37
N ARG A 441 22.31 -5.75 -17.61
CA ARG A 441 22.99 -5.08 -16.47
C ARG A 441 23.37 -6.04 -15.35
N ALA A 442 22.52 -7.03 -15.06
CA ALA A 442 22.83 -8.07 -14.07
C ALA A 442 23.97 -9.01 -14.52
N TRP A 443 24.09 -9.27 -15.83
CA TRP A 443 25.13 -10.12 -16.40
C TRP A 443 26.46 -9.38 -16.64
N THR A 444 26.42 -8.13 -17.09
CA THR A 444 27.64 -7.38 -17.47
C THR A 444 28.25 -6.60 -16.31
N GLY A 445 27.52 -6.39 -15.22
CA GLY A 445 27.98 -5.56 -14.08
C GLY A 445 28.15 -4.07 -14.41
N ARG A 446 27.80 -3.64 -15.64
CA ARG A 446 27.90 -2.25 -16.08
C ARG A 446 26.57 -1.55 -15.83
N TRP A 447 26.45 -0.93 -14.66
CA TRP A 447 25.23 -0.24 -14.23
C TRP A 447 25.07 1.17 -14.83
N TRP A 448 26.09 1.64 -15.57
CA TRP A 448 26.24 3.01 -16.07
C TRP A 448 26.01 3.18 -17.58
N GLU A 449 25.62 2.12 -18.31
CA GLU A 449 25.18 2.30 -19.71
C GLU A 449 23.82 3.01 -19.72
N THR A 450 23.82 4.28 -20.15
CA THR A 450 22.62 5.03 -20.49
C THR A 450 21.88 4.33 -21.62
N ARG A 451 20.56 4.50 -21.63
CA ARG A 451 19.69 4.02 -22.71
C ARG A 451 20.17 4.74 -23.98
N ASP A 452 20.69 4.00 -24.96
CA ASP A 452 20.87 4.56 -26.29
C ASP A 452 19.47 4.94 -26.77
N ASP A 453 19.22 6.24 -26.92
CA ASP A 453 17.92 6.77 -27.32
C ASP A 453 17.60 6.27 -28.75
N ALA A 454 16.46 5.57 -28.86
CA ALA A 454 15.81 5.19 -30.10
C ALA A 454 14.29 5.37 -29.94
#